data_AF-A0A374NUI9-F1
#
_entry.id   AF-A0A374NUI9-F1
#
_cell.length_a   1.000
_cell.length_b   1.000
_cell.length_c   1.000
_cell.angle_alpha   90.00
_cell.angle_beta   90.00
_cell.angle_gamma   90.00
#
_symmetry.space_group_name_H-M   'P 1'
#
loop_
_entity.id
_entity.type
_entity.pdbx_description
1 polymer ?
#
loop_
_entity_poly.entity_id
_entity_poly.type
_entity_poly.pdbx_seq_one_letter_code
_entity_poly.pdbx_strand_id
1 'polypeptide(L)' 'MIADLTLATGEKVHLSASAGGAAFPEQGEDFISLCRSADAALYNVKQNGKGAFKIK' A
#
# COMPACT_ATOMS: atom_id res chain seq x y z
N MET A 1 -7.31 -7.19 1.66
CA MET A 1 -7.97 -7.42 2.97
C MET A 1 -8.87 -6.22 3.22
N ILE A 2 -10.16 -6.44 3.45
CA ILE A 2 -11.12 -5.39 3.79
C ILE A 2 -11.55 -5.66 5.24
N ALA A 3 -11.49 -4.65 6.09
CA ALA A 3 -11.91 -4.73 7.48
C ALA A 3 -13.16 -3.87 7.68
N ASP A 4 -14.13 -4.40 8.42
CA ASP A 4 -15.35 -3.68 8.76
C ASP A 4 -15.18 -3.00 10.11
N LEU A 5 -15.33 -1.68 10.13
CA LEU A 5 -15.33 -0.87 11.33
C LEU A 5 -16.76 -0.38 11.61
N THR A 6 -17.31 -0.72 12.76
CA THR A 6 -18.60 -0.18 13.22
C THR A 6 -18.37 1.11 14.01
N LEU A 7 -18.98 2.20 13.58
CA LEU A 7 -18.93 3.49 14.28
C LEU A 7 -19.83 3.47 15.54
N ALA A 8 -19.61 4.42 16.45
CA ALA A 8 -20.44 4.57 17.66
C ALA A 8 -21.92 4.83 17.35
N THR A 9 -22.22 5.35 16.15
CA THR A 9 -23.55 5.58 15.60
C THR A 9 -24.21 4.31 15.03
N GLY A 10 -23.48 3.19 14.95
CA GLY A 10 -23.97 1.92 14.42
C GLY A 10 -23.72 1.70 12.92
N GLU A 11 -23.20 2.69 12.20
CA GLU A 11 -22.86 2.58 10.78
C GLU A 11 -21.61 1.70 10.56
N LYS A 12 -21.60 0.89 9.49
CA LYS A 12 -20.45 0.07 9.10
C LYS A 12 -19.62 0.77 8.01
N VAL A 13 -18.32 0.85 8.23
CA VAL A 13 -17.34 1.42 7.30
C VAL A 13 -16.40 0.33 6.83
N HIS A 14 -16.29 0.17 5.51
CA HIS A 14 -15.35 -0.76 4.88
C HIS A 14 -13.99 -0.08 4.71
N LEU A 15 -13.00 -0.55 5.47
CA LEU A 15 -11.62 -0.07 5.40
C LEU A 15 -10.76 -1.01 4.55
N SER A 16 -9.91 -0.43 3.72
CA SER A 16 -8.90 -1.17 2.99
C SER A 16 -7.53 -0.49 3.14
N ALA A 17 -6.47 -1.28 3.03
CA ALA A 17 -5.10 -0.80 3.04
C ALA A 17 -4.45 -1.07 1.69
N SER A 18 -3.60 -0.14 1.23
CA SER A 18 -2.76 -0.32 0.05
C SER A 18 -1.30 -0.33 0.49
N ALA A 19 -0.49 -1.21 -0.08
CA ALA A 19 0.94 -1.31 0.26
C ALA A 19 1.83 -1.36 -0.99
N GLY A 20 3.02 -0.80 -0.88
CA GLY A 20 4.08 -0.89 -1.88
C GLY A 20 5.36 -1.35 -1.22
N GLY A 21 6.09 -2.26 -1.87
CA GLY A 21 7.36 -2.77 -1.37
C GLY A 21 8.46 -2.71 -2.41
N ALA A 22 9.70 -2.71 -1.92
CA ALA A 22 10.90 -2.79 -2.74
C ALA A 22 11.94 -3.73 -2.11
N ALA A 23 12.77 -4.36 -2.95
CA ALA A 23 13.82 -5.29 -2.54
C ALA A 23 15.21 -4.75 -2.90
N PHE A 24 16.14 -4.91 -1.96
CA PHE A 24 17.57 -4.72 -2.21
C PHE A 24 18.17 -6.00 -2.78
N PRO A 25 19.10 -5.93 -3.74
CA PRO A 25 19.60 -4.71 -4.39
C PRO A 25 18.83 -4.31 -5.66
N GLU A 26 17.94 -5.17 -6.18
CA GLU A 26 17.42 -4.98 -7.54
C GLU A 26 16.60 -3.69 -7.72
N GLN A 27 16.03 -3.13 -6.65
CA GLN A 27 15.09 -2.01 -6.70
C GLN A 27 15.59 -0.78 -5.94
N GLY A 28 16.85 -0.80 -5.52
CA GLY A 28 17.53 0.29 -4.83
C GLY A 28 18.75 -0.24 -4.12
N GLU A 29 19.86 0.50 -4.23
CA GLU A 29 21.14 0.15 -3.60
C GLU A 29 21.34 0.84 -2.25
N ASP A 30 20.41 1.70 -1.86
CA ASP A 30 20.42 2.46 -0.62
C ASP A 30 19.00 2.62 -0.07
N PHE A 31 18.91 3.05 1.19
CA PHE A 31 17.63 3.23 1.88
C PHE A 31 16.68 4.18 1.13
N ILE A 32 17.19 5.30 0.60
CA ILE A 32 16.37 6.30 -0.07
C ILE A 32 15.87 5.78 -1.42
N SER A 33 16.71 5.09 -2.19
CA SER A 33 16.30 4.49 -3.47
C SER A 33 15.27 3.37 -3.27
N LEU A 34 15.41 2.54 -2.23
CA LEU A 34 14.40 1.53 -1.86
C LEU A 34 13.08 2.17 -1.43
N CYS A 35 13.10 3.18 -0.57
CA CYS A 35 11.89 3.89 -0.16
C CYS A 35 11.17 4.52 -1.36
N ARG A 36 11.90 5.13 -2.29
CA ARG A 36 11.32 5.68 -3.52
C ARG A 36 10.70 4.60 -4.40
N SER A 37 11.34 3.44 -4.51
CA SER A 37 10.80 2.30 -5.25
C SER A 37 9.54 1.73 -4.61
N ALA A 38 9.52 1.59 -3.28
CA ALA A 38 8.34 1.14 -2.54
C ALA A 38 7.17 2.13 -2.65
N ASP A 39 7.45 3.44 -2.57
CA ASP A 39 6.44 4.48 -2.74
C ASP A 39 5.86 4.48 -4.16
N ALA A 40 6.70 4.29 -5.19
CA ALA A 40 6.23 4.14 -6.56
C ALA A 40 5.32 2.90 -6.73
N ALA A 41 5.65 1.78 -6.09
CA ALA A 41 4.80 0.59 -6.10
C ALA A 41 3.46 0.84 -5.39
N LEU A 42 3.47 1.54 -4.25
CA LEU A 42 2.27 1.94 -3.51
C LEU A 42 1.38 2.87 -4.34
N TYR A 43 1.98 3.85 -5.01
CA TYR A 43 1.25 4.80 -5.83
C TYR A 43 0.55 4.11 -7.01
N ASN A 44 1.22 3.14 -7.63
CA ASN A 44 0.59 2.28 -8.63
C ASN A 44 -0.64 1.54 -8.06
N VAL A 45 -0.56 0.96 -6.87
CA VAL A 45 -1.74 0.33 -6.25
C VAL A 45 -2.86 1.34 -6.02
N LYS A 46 -2.52 2.55 -5.54
CA LYS A 46 -3.51 3.60 -5.28
C LYS A 46 -4.25 4.05 -6.55
N GLN A 47 -3.59 4.04 -7.70
CA GLN A 47 -4.19 4.36 -8.99
C GLN A 47 -4.99 3.17 -9.58
N ASN A 48 -4.62 1.93 -9.25
CA ASN A 48 -5.21 0.71 -9.82
C ASN A 48 -6.20 0.03 -8.85
N GLY A 49 -7.14 0.79 -8.30
CA GLY A 49 -8.25 0.23 -7.51
C GLY A 49 -8.04 0.13 -6.00
N LYS A 50 -6.84 0.44 -5.48
CA LYS A 50 -6.51 0.44 -4.03
C LYS A 50 -6.71 -0.96 -3.40
N GLY A 51 -6.53 -1.07 -2.09
CA GLY A 51 -6.84 -2.28 -1.32
C GLY A 51 -5.94 -3.50 -1.57
N ALA A 52 -4.84 -3.32 -2.32
CA ALA A 52 -3.92 -4.38 -2.73
C ALA A 52 -2.48 -4.08 -2.29
N PHE A 53 -1.55 -4.95 -2.66
CA PHE A 53 -0.12 -4.69 -2.49
C PHE A 53 0.62 -4.97 -3.80
N LYS A 54 1.73 -4.28 -4.01
CA LYS A 54 2.62 -4.51 -5.15
C LYS A 54 4.08 -4.39 -4.72
N ILE A 55 4.91 -5.28 -5.23
CA ILE A 55 6.37 -5.14 -5.19
C ILE A 55 6.81 -4.58 -6.54
N LYS A 56 7.77 -3.66 -6.53
CA LYS A 56 8.33 -3.11 -7.76
C LYS A 56 9.07 -4.17 -8.58
#